data_AF-A0A412YL26-F1
#
_entry.id   AF-A0A412YL26-F1
#
_cell.length_a   1.000
_cell.length_b   1.000
_cell.length_c   1.000
_cell.angle_alpha   90.00
_cell.angle_beta   90.00
_cell.angle_gamma   90.00
#
_symmetry.space_group_name_H-M   'P 1'
#
loop_
_entity.id
_entity.type
_entity.pdbx_description
1 polymer ?
#
loop_
_entity_poly.entity_id
_entity_poly.type
_entity_poly.pdbx_seq_one_letter_code
_entity_poly.pdbx_strand_id
1 'polypeptide(L)' 'MKNKIKIAVISLCAVSAITAFYSQKSSGKQMDDLLLKNVEALAWGEGGYSRCLGLGDVDCPFSKTKVEYVMSGYSLENLY' A
#
# COMPACT_ATOMS: atom_id res chain seq x y z
N MET A 1 -21.64 21.32 43.73
CA MET A 1 -21.74 20.68 42.39
C MET A 1 -20.79 21.28 41.36
N LYS A 2 -20.61 22.60 41.30
CA LYS A 2 -19.79 23.29 40.29
C LYS A 2 -18.33 22.78 40.16
N ASN A 3 -17.67 22.45 41.27
CA ASN A 3 -16.29 21.92 41.25
C ASN A 3 -16.23 20.45 40.80
N LYS A 4 -17.27 19.66 41.10
CA LYS A 4 -17.37 18.26 40.65
C LYS A 4 -17.52 18.17 39.12
N ILE A 5 -18.30 19.09 38.54
CA ILE A 5 -18.47 19.22 37.09
C ILE A 5 -17.15 19.64 36.42
N LYS A 6 -16.42 20.61 36.98
CA LYS A 6 -15.10 21.02 36.46
C LYS A 6 -14.09 19.86 36.47
N ILE A 7 -14.03 19.09 37.55
CA ILE A 7 -13.16 17.91 37.66
C ILE A 7 -13.54 16.84 36.63
N ALA A 8 -14.84 16.58 36.44
CA ALA A 8 -15.32 15.63 35.44
C ALA A 8 -14.92 16.05 34.01
N VAL A 9 -15.04 17.34 33.67
CA VAL A 9 -14.65 17.86 32.35
C VAL A 9 -13.14 17.73 32.13
N ILE A 10 -12.31 18.09 33.12
CA ILE A 10 -10.85 17.98 33.01
C ILE A 10 -10.42 16.52 32.85
N SER A 11 -11.03 15.61 33.62
CA SER A 11 -10.82 14.16 33.51
C SER A 11 -11.15 13.64 32.11
N LEU A 12 -12.30 14.05 31.55
CA LEU A 12 -12.72 13.63 30.22
C LEU A 12 -11.76 14.14 29.13
N CYS A 13 -11.33 15.40 29.22
CA CYS A 13 -10.35 15.99 28.31
C CYS A 13 -9.00 15.24 28.38
N ALA A 14 -8.52 14.93 29.58
CA ALA A 14 -7.27 14.19 29.76
C ALA A 14 -7.32 12.81 29.11
N VAL A 15 -8.41 12.05 29.30
CA VAL A 15 -8.59 10.74 28.67
C VAL A 15 -8.60 10.85 27.14
N SER A 16 -9.36 11.82 26.60
CA SER A 16 -9.46 12.01 25.15
C SER A 16 -8.11 12.37 24.50
N ALA A 17 -7.31 13.22 25.14
CA ALA A 17 -5.97 13.58 24.67
C ALA A 17 -5.06 12.35 24.65
N ILE A 18 -5.04 11.58 25.74
CA ILE A 18 -4.23 10.36 25.86
C ILE A 18 -4.59 9.36 24.74
N THR A 19 -5.87 9.09 24.52
CA THR A 19 -6.32 8.18 23.45
C THR A 19 -5.88 8.68 22.06
N ALA A 20 -6.03 9.98 21.77
CA ALA A 20 -5.62 10.54 20.49
C ALA A 20 -4.10 10.41 20.24
N PHE A 21 -3.27 10.66 21.25
CA PHE A 21 -1.82 10.49 21.17
C PHE A 21 -1.41 9.03 20.91
N TYR A 22 -2.05 8.06 21.57
CA TYR A 22 -1.79 6.63 21.33
C TYR A 22 -2.26 6.17 19.95
N SER A 23 -3.41 6.66 19.48
CA SER A 23 -3.94 6.36 18.15
C SER A 23 -3.03 6.90 17.04
N GLN A 24 -2.50 8.12 17.20
CA GLN A 24 -1.59 8.71 16.21
C GLN A 24 -0.28 7.92 16.11
N LYS A 25 0.24 7.40 17.24
CA LYS A 25 1.41 6.50 17.25
C LYS A 25 1.15 5.15 16.57
N SER A 26 -0.11 4.71 16.52
CA SER A 26 -0.52 3.47 15.85
C SER A 26 -0.77 3.62 14.35
N SER A 27 -0.81 4.85 13.81
CA SER A 27 -1.01 5.08 12.37
C SER A 27 0.18 4.62 11.51
N GLY A 28 1.33 4.34 12.12
CA GLY A 28 2.50 3.76 11.47
C GLY A 28 2.49 2.23 11.44
N LYS A 29 1.33 1.57 11.52
CA LYS A 29 1.24 0.13 11.23
C LYS A 29 1.51 -0.08 9.74
N GLN A 30 2.79 -0.13 9.41
CA GLN A 30 3.27 -0.71 8.17
C GLN A 30 2.66 -2.11 8.09
N MET A 31 1.97 -2.40 7.00
CA MET A 31 1.39 -3.72 6.80
C MET A 31 2.52 -4.74 6.87
N ASP A 32 2.32 -5.82 7.61
CA ASP A 32 3.36 -6.82 7.80
C ASP A 32 3.76 -7.40 6.44
N ASP A 33 5.06 -7.52 6.20
CA ASP A 33 5.62 -8.07 4.94
C ASP A 33 5.03 -9.45 4.61
N LEU A 34 4.67 -10.25 5.64
CA LEU A 34 4.02 -11.55 5.44
C LEU A 34 2.59 -11.42 4.91
N LEU A 35 1.86 -10.36 5.28
CA LEU A 35 0.52 -10.12 4.75
C LEU A 35 0.57 -9.71 3.27
N LEU A 36 1.55 -8.89 2.90
CA LEU A 36 1.79 -8.48 1.51
C LEU A 36 2.19 -9.68 0.63
N LYS A 37 3.08 -10.54 1.13
CA LYS A 37 3.49 -11.79 0.44
C LYS A 37 2.33 -12.76 0.20
N ASN A 38 1.35 -12.82 1.11
CA ASN A 38 0.16 -13.64 0.91
C ASN A 38 -0.76 -13.09 -0.19
N VAL A 39 -0.86 -11.76 -0.31
CA VAL A 39 -1.61 -11.11 -1.39
C VAL A 39 -0.94 -11.35 -2.73
N GLU A 40 0.40 -11.23 -2.80
CA GLU A 40 1.16 -11.49 -4.02
C GLU A 40 1.17 -12.97 -4.41
N ALA A 41 1.26 -13.89 -3.43
CA ALA A 41 1.15 -15.33 -3.68
C ALA A 41 -0.24 -15.74 -4.18
N LEU A 42 -1.30 -15.05 -3.73
CA LEU A 42 -2.65 -15.28 -4.22
C LEU A 42 -2.82 -14.81 -5.68
N ALA A 43 -2.10 -13.75 -6.09
CA ALA A 43 -2.07 -13.24 -7.46
C ALA A 43 -0.94 -13.85 -8.31
N TRP A 44 -0.26 -14.88 -7.81
CA TRP A 44 0.85 -15.52 -8.50
C TRP A 44 0.36 -16.18 -9.79
N GLY A 45 0.90 -15.74 -10.93
CA GLY A 45 0.45 -16.17 -12.26
C GLY A 45 -0.69 -15.34 -12.86
N GLU A 46 -1.25 -14.37 -12.13
CA GLU A 46 -2.17 -13.35 -12.67
C GLU A 46 -1.45 -12.06 -13.10
N GLY A 47 -0.16 -11.94 -12.75
CA GLY A 47 0.74 -10.89 -13.20
C GLY A 47 0.85 -10.86 -14.73
N GLY A 48 0.41 -9.75 -15.32
CA GLY A 48 0.17 -9.61 -16.74
C GLY A 48 1.30 -10.12 -17.64
N TYR A 49 0.94 -11.05 -18.53
CA TYR A 49 1.75 -11.43 -19.67
C TYR A 49 2.25 -10.17 -20.39
N SER A 50 3.57 -10.09 -20.57
CA SER A 50 4.11 -9.02 -21.39
C SER A 50 3.71 -9.25 -22.84
N ARG A 51 3.12 -8.23 -23.48
CA ARG A 51 2.71 -8.28 -24.90
C ARG A 51 3.43 -7.21 -25.69
N CYS A 52 3.90 -7.60 -26.86
CA CYS A 52 4.56 -6.73 -27.82
C CYS A 52 3.57 -6.47 -28.97
N LEU A 53 3.28 -5.20 -29.25
CA LEU A 53 2.21 -4.76 -30.15
C LEU A 53 2.74 -3.82 -31.23
N GLY A 54 2.29 -4.04 -32.47
CA GLY A 54 2.65 -3.22 -33.62
C GLY A 54 4.04 -3.49 -34.18
N LEU A 55 4.39 -2.77 -35.25
CA LEU A 55 5.73 -2.70 -35.82
C LEU A 55 6.32 -1.35 -35.44
N GLY A 56 7.52 -1.34 -34.88
CA GLY A 56 8.17 -0.12 -34.43
C GLY A 56 9.64 -0.36 -34.19
N ASP A 57 10.25 0.43 -33.31
CA ASP A 57 11.69 0.36 -33.01
C ASP A 57 12.01 -0.05 -31.57
N VAL A 58 10.99 -0.34 -30.76
CA VAL A 58 11.14 -0.78 -29.37
C VAL A 58 11.45 -2.28 -29.34
N ASP A 59 12.51 -2.67 -28.66
CA ASP A 59 12.90 -4.09 -28.55
C ASP A 59 11.96 -4.84 -27.60
N CYS A 60 11.38 -5.94 -28.08
CA CYS A 60 10.54 -6.81 -27.28
C CYS A 60 11.38 -7.66 -26.30
N PRO A 61 11.12 -7.66 -24.98
CA PRO A 61 12.04 -8.26 -24.00
C PRO A 61 12.18 -9.80 -24.09
N PHE A 62 11.26 -10.46 -24.78
CA PHE A 62 11.23 -11.93 -24.94
C PHE A 62 11.29 -12.37 -26.41
N SER A 63 11.48 -11.44 -27.36
CA SER A 63 11.66 -11.79 -28.78
C SER A 63 12.64 -10.83 -29.47
N LYS A 64 13.19 -11.23 -30.63
CA LYS A 64 14.11 -10.37 -31.40
C LYS A 64 13.37 -9.36 -32.31
N THR A 65 12.06 -9.21 -32.14
CA THR A 65 11.22 -8.37 -32.98
C THR A 65 11.10 -6.97 -32.40
N LYS A 66 11.18 -5.95 -33.27
CA LYS A 66 10.93 -4.57 -32.91
C LYS A 66 9.45 -4.22 -33.07
N VAL A 67 8.89 -3.60 -32.04
CA VAL A 67 7.46 -3.28 -31.93
C VAL A 67 7.25 -1.83 -31.55
N GLU A 68 6.01 -1.37 -31.61
CA GLU A 68 5.65 0.00 -31.24
C GLU A 68 5.47 0.14 -29.72
N TYR A 69 4.88 -0.88 -29.10
CA TYR A 69 4.59 -0.89 -27.66
C TYR A 69 4.89 -2.23 -27.01
N VAL A 70 5.46 -2.18 -25.80
CA VAL A 70 5.56 -3.33 -24.89
C VAL A 70 4.68 -3.03 -23.67
N MET A 71 3.61 -3.79 -23.49
CA MET A 71 2.77 -3.75 -22.29
C MET A 71 3.23 -4.85 -21.34
N SER A 72 3.62 -4.50 -20.12
CA SER A 72 3.93 -5.44 -19.05
C SER A 72 2.84 -5.42 -17.97
N GLY A 73 2.66 -6.54 -17.26
CA GLY A 73 1.89 -6.56 -16.04
C GLY A 73 2.49 -5.65 -14.96
N TYR A 74 1.65 -5.20 -14.03
CA TYR A 74 2.08 -4.48 -12.85
C TYR A 74 2.65 -5.47 -11.82
N SER A 75 3.86 -5.25 -11.31
CA SER A 75 4.48 -6.05 -10.25
C SER A 75 4.95 -5.14 -9.11
N LEU A 76 4.63 -5.52 -7.87
CA LEU A 76 4.93 -4.75 -6.66
C LEU A 76 6.41 -4.77 -6.29
N GLU A 77 7.16 -5.75 -6.78
CA GLU A 77 8.61 -5.88 -6.57
C GLU A 77 9.43 -4.69 -7.11
N ASN A 78 8.89 -3.92 -8.08
CA ASN A 78 9.60 -2.78 -8.68
C ASN A 78 9.37 -1.44 -7.95
N LEU A 79 8.65 -1.43 -6.83
CA LEU A 79 8.33 -0.22 -6.04
C LEU A 79 9.11 -0.10 -4.72
N TYR A 80 9.94 -1.10 -4.39
CA TYR A 80 10.75 -1.15 -3.16
C TYR A 80 12.25 -1.09 -3.45
#